data_AF-A0A7C3YF98-F1
#
_entry.id   AF-A0A7C3YF98-F1
#
_cell.length_a   1.000
_cell.length_b   1.000
_cell.length_c   1.000
_cell.angle_alpha   90.00
_cell.angle_beta   90.00
_cell.angle_gamma   90.00
#
_symmetry.space_group_name_H-M   'P 1'
#
loop_
_entity.id
_entity.type
_entity.pdbx_description
1 polymer ?
#
loop_
_entity_poly.entity_id
_entity_poly.type
_entity_poly.pdbx_seq_one_letter_code
_entity_poly.pdbx_strand_id
1 'polypeptide(L)'
;DTAVKWAEEGKDVILVRVETKPDDVHGFYASKGILTSRGGMTSHASVVARAIGKPCVVGAESIKVDYDRRLFEVNGVVVREGDIITIDGFSGEVYLGKVKTVEPELPREFFEVLELADSVRRLGVRANADTPEDARIARKFGAEGIGLLRTERMFRAPDRLEIFRNVIMASSSEEREKALEKLVPLLKKDFLEMFEIMEGLPVTVRLFDPPLHEFLPSIEELLTEIYELKMRGEHEKAKEKEKMLSLVKKLVEANPMMGHRGVRVGITHPEIYRAQVKAILEAAAELIMRGKDIKVQIMIPQVADVNEIKYVKEHCIEPAREDVEKKYGIKVPFKVGTMIEVVRACLTADEIAQEAEFFSFGTNDLTQGVFTFSRDDVEVKFMADYLEKGILKFDVFERIDEKGVGKLMEMAVKMGRSTRPDLEIGICGEHGGDPSSIHFCHKIGLTYVSASPMRVPIARLAAAHAAAYEKGILPSVY
;
A
#
# COMPACT_ATOMS: atom_id res chain seq x y z
N ASP A 1 26.36 6.22 -9.66
CA ASP A 1 26.84 4.89 -9.20
C ASP A 1 27.04 4.76 -7.70
N THR A 2 28.08 5.34 -7.07
CA THR A 2 28.31 5.16 -5.61
C THR A 2 27.12 5.54 -4.75
N ALA A 3 26.45 6.65 -5.07
CA ALA A 3 25.25 7.09 -4.37
C ALA A 3 24.10 6.08 -4.43
N VAL A 4 23.94 5.39 -5.58
CA VAL A 4 22.93 4.35 -5.77
C VAL A 4 23.25 3.14 -4.90
N LYS A 5 24.49 2.66 -4.97
CA LYS A 5 24.94 1.53 -4.15
C LYS A 5 24.76 1.78 -2.65
N TRP A 6 25.09 2.97 -2.16
CA TRP A 6 24.91 3.29 -0.74
C TRP A 6 23.44 3.43 -0.33
N ALA A 7 22.59 3.93 -1.22
CA ALA A 7 21.15 3.96 -1.00
C ALA A 7 20.57 2.54 -0.95
N GLU A 8 21.02 1.63 -1.83
CA GLU A 8 20.65 0.20 -1.80
C GLU A 8 21.12 -0.49 -0.50
N GLU A 9 22.25 -0.07 0.07
CA GLU A 9 22.73 -0.49 1.40
C GLU A 9 21.97 0.18 2.57
N GLY A 10 20.96 1.01 2.29
CA GLY A 10 20.12 1.67 3.30
C GLY A 10 20.75 2.92 3.95
N LYS A 11 21.79 3.50 3.36
CA LYS A 11 22.44 4.71 3.88
C LYS A 11 21.78 5.98 3.35
N ASP A 12 21.72 7.01 4.19
CA ASP A 12 21.33 8.35 3.78
C ASP A 12 22.50 9.06 3.08
N VAL A 13 22.36 9.36 1.79
CA VAL A 13 23.44 9.91 0.95
C VAL A 13 23.21 11.38 0.60
N ILE A 14 24.24 12.22 0.70
CA ILE A 14 24.25 13.55 0.08
C ILE A 14 25.18 13.52 -1.14
N LEU A 15 24.65 13.86 -2.32
CA LEU A 15 25.44 13.90 -3.55
C LEU A 15 26.17 15.24 -3.68
N VAL A 16 27.50 15.20 -3.58
CA VAL A 16 28.36 16.39 -3.73
C VAL A 16 29.05 16.40 -5.10
N ARG A 17 28.89 17.47 -5.87
CA ARG A 17 29.47 17.62 -7.21
C ARG A 17 29.97 19.05 -7.44
N VAL A 18 30.86 19.27 -8.41
CA VAL A 18 31.16 20.63 -8.90
C VAL A 18 29.94 21.17 -9.64
N GLU A 19 29.44 20.39 -10.59
CA GLU A 19 28.23 20.64 -11.38
C GLU A 19 27.61 19.28 -11.71
N THR A 20 26.32 19.28 -12.06
CA THR A 20 25.59 18.05 -12.41
C THR A 20 25.23 18.05 -13.89
N LYS A 21 25.24 16.86 -14.49
CA LYS A 21 24.85 16.62 -15.89
C LYS A 21 23.58 15.76 -15.95
N PRO A 22 22.89 15.69 -17.11
CA PRO A 22 21.74 14.80 -17.30
C PRO A 22 21.99 13.35 -16.88
N ASP A 23 23.20 12.85 -17.11
CA ASP A 23 23.57 11.48 -16.72
C ASP A 23 23.57 11.26 -15.20
N ASP A 24 23.67 12.31 -14.38
CA ASP A 24 23.73 12.21 -12.91
C ASP A 24 22.35 11.95 -12.27
N VAL A 25 21.24 11.97 -13.03
CA VAL A 25 19.85 11.90 -12.53
C VAL A 25 19.57 10.67 -11.66
N HIS A 26 20.14 9.51 -11.99
CA HIS A 26 20.01 8.31 -11.17
C HIS A 26 20.59 8.51 -9.75
N GLY A 27 21.67 9.28 -9.63
CA GLY A 27 22.26 9.66 -8.34
C GLY A 27 21.39 10.65 -7.55
N PHE A 28 20.60 11.49 -8.22
CA PHE A 28 19.64 12.38 -7.57
C PHE A 28 18.53 11.57 -6.89
N TYR A 29 17.98 10.56 -7.58
CA TYR A 29 16.93 9.70 -7.01
C TYR A 29 17.44 8.87 -5.83
N ALA A 30 18.70 8.45 -5.83
CA ALA A 30 19.29 7.71 -4.72
C ALA A 30 19.62 8.57 -3.48
N SER A 31 19.86 9.87 -3.65
CA SER A 31 20.40 10.72 -2.58
C SER A 31 19.31 11.41 -1.76
N LYS A 32 19.52 11.71 -0.47
CA LYS A 32 18.61 12.54 0.34
C LYS A 32 18.69 14.03 0.01
N GLY A 33 19.80 14.47 -0.59
CA GLY A 33 20.00 15.86 -0.99
C GLY A 33 21.19 16.04 -1.92
N ILE A 34 21.28 17.20 -2.56
CA ILE A 34 22.29 17.52 -3.57
C ILE A 34 23.04 18.80 -3.19
N LEU A 35 24.36 18.77 -3.26
CA LEU A 35 25.24 19.91 -3.01
C LEU A 35 26.14 20.15 -4.23
N THR A 36 26.10 21.34 -4.81
CA THR A 36 27.00 21.72 -5.89
C THR A 36 27.81 22.97 -5.60
N SER A 37 29.10 22.97 -5.96
CA SER A 37 29.94 24.16 -5.81
C SER A 37 29.73 25.20 -6.91
N ARG A 38 29.17 24.80 -8.06
CA ARG A 38 28.76 25.69 -9.15
C ARG A 38 27.29 25.51 -9.51
N GLY A 39 26.75 26.52 -10.19
CA GLY A 39 25.37 26.55 -10.66
C GLY A 39 24.50 27.52 -9.86
N GLY A 40 23.58 28.19 -10.55
CA GLY A 40 22.59 29.07 -9.91
C GLY A 40 21.23 28.38 -9.77
N MET A 41 20.23 29.16 -9.34
CA MET A 41 18.83 28.70 -9.12
C MET A 41 18.16 28.05 -10.34
N THR A 42 18.68 28.28 -11.54
CA THR A 42 18.20 27.71 -12.81
C THR A 42 19.13 26.62 -13.37
N SER A 43 20.13 26.19 -12.59
CA SER A 43 21.05 25.13 -12.98
C SER A 43 20.34 23.78 -13.07
N HIS A 44 20.94 22.85 -13.81
CA HIS A 44 20.46 21.48 -13.92
C HIS A 44 20.15 20.85 -12.54
N ALA A 45 21.06 21.04 -11.58
CA ALA A 45 20.87 20.53 -10.21
C ALA A 45 19.62 21.10 -9.54
N SER A 46 19.44 22.42 -9.57
CA SER A 46 18.29 23.08 -8.94
C SER A 46 16.96 22.69 -9.57
N VAL A 47 16.91 22.61 -10.91
CA VAL A 47 15.68 22.29 -11.65
C VAL A 47 15.25 20.85 -11.36
N VAL A 48 16.17 19.90 -11.48
CA VAL A 48 15.88 18.48 -11.24
C VAL A 48 15.53 18.25 -9.78
N ALA A 49 16.32 18.79 -8.83
CA ALA A 49 16.06 18.61 -7.40
C ALA A 49 14.70 19.17 -6.97
N ARG A 50 14.29 20.32 -7.50
CA ARG A 50 12.97 20.92 -7.23
C ARG A 50 11.84 20.06 -7.79
N ALA A 51 12.01 19.53 -9.00
CA ALA A 51 11.01 18.65 -9.63
C ALA A 51 10.75 17.37 -8.83
N ILE A 52 11.78 16.84 -8.18
CA ILE A 52 11.71 15.61 -7.38
C ILE A 52 11.59 15.86 -5.86
N GLY A 53 11.44 17.12 -5.44
CA GLY A 53 11.22 17.50 -4.04
C GLY A 53 12.38 17.23 -3.10
N LYS A 54 13.63 17.29 -3.57
CA LYS A 54 14.82 17.06 -2.75
C LYS A 54 15.51 18.36 -2.35
N PRO A 55 15.96 18.49 -1.08
CA PRO A 55 16.83 19.59 -0.66
C PRO A 55 18.05 19.69 -1.56
N CYS A 56 18.33 20.90 -2.06
CA CYS A 56 19.46 21.15 -2.93
C CYS A 56 20.08 22.51 -2.63
N VAL A 57 21.40 22.50 -2.39
CA VAL A 57 22.22 23.71 -2.26
C VAL A 57 23.12 23.78 -3.49
N VAL A 58 23.04 24.87 -4.24
CA VAL A 58 23.84 25.08 -5.44
C VAL A 58 24.66 26.34 -5.33
N GLY A 59 25.78 26.39 -6.04
CA GLY A 59 26.63 27.58 -6.06
C GLY A 59 27.37 27.81 -4.75
N ALA A 60 27.68 26.74 -4.01
CA ALA A 60 28.53 26.80 -2.84
C ALA A 60 30.00 27.01 -3.26
N GLU A 61 30.33 28.19 -3.77
CA GLU A 61 31.62 28.50 -4.41
C GLU A 61 32.83 28.34 -3.49
N SER A 62 32.61 28.45 -2.17
CA SER A 62 33.63 28.21 -1.15
C SER A 62 34.05 26.74 -1.03
N ILE A 63 33.27 25.81 -1.59
CA ILE A 63 33.53 24.37 -1.59
C ILE A 63 34.40 24.00 -2.80
N LYS A 64 35.59 23.47 -2.53
CA LYS A 64 36.49 22.92 -3.56
C LYS A 64 36.42 21.40 -3.54
N VAL A 65 35.78 20.83 -4.54
CA VAL A 65 35.61 19.37 -4.68
C VAL A 65 36.82 18.77 -5.40
N ASP A 66 37.44 17.75 -4.81
CA ASP A 66 38.52 16.95 -5.38
C ASP A 66 38.02 15.52 -5.61
N TYR A 67 37.82 15.17 -6.88
CA TYR A 67 37.31 13.85 -7.28
C TYR A 67 38.33 12.73 -7.11
N ASP A 68 39.63 13.03 -7.28
CA ASP A 68 40.70 12.03 -7.19
C ASP A 68 40.91 11.59 -5.74
N ARG A 69 40.86 12.56 -4.82
CA ARG A 69 40.98 12.33 -3.37
C ARG A 69 39.65 12.02 -2.69
N ARG A 70 38.53 12.12 -3.42
CA ARG A 70 37.16 11.92 -2.93
C ARG A 70 36.84 12.73 -1.67
N LEU A 71 37.13 14.02 -1.73
CA LEU A 71 36.90 14.95 -0.63
C LEU A 71 36.47 16.32 -1.15
N PHE A 72 35.95 17.15 -0.26
CA PHE A 72 35.86 18.57 -0.53
C PHE A 72 36.45 19.39 0.62
N GLU A 73 36.94 20.57 0.28
CA GLU A 73 37.52 21.51 1.24
C GLU A 73 36.72 22.80 1.27
N VAL A 74 36.48 23.32 2.47
CA VAL A 74 35.85 24.62 2.69
C VAL A 74 36.48 25.30 3.90
N ASN A 75 37.02 26.50 3.72
CA ASN A 75 37.61 27.30 4.81
C ASN A 75 38.63 26.54 5.70
N GLY A 76 39.42 25.63 5.12
CA GLY A 76 40.41 24.82 5.84
C GLY A 76 39.85 23.55 6.51
N VAL A 77 38.53 23.29 6.41
CA VAL A 77 37.89 22.03 6.81
C VAL A 77 37.89 21.07 5.64
N VAL A 78 38.33 19.84 5.88
CA VAL A 78 38.34 18.75 4.90
C VAL A 78 37.22 17.77 5.24
N VAL A 79 36.32 17.51 4.28
CA VAL A 79 35.22 16.53 4.41
C VAL A 79 35.44 15.43 3.38
N ARG A 80 35.50 14.18 3.84
CA ARG A 80 35.79 13.01 3.01
C ARG A 80 34.52 12.26 2.63
N GLU A 81 34.61 11.45 1.58
CA GLU A 81 33.55 10.49 1.24
C GLU A 81 33.18 9.63 2.46
N GLY A 82 31.90 9.65 2.84
CA GLY A 82 31.37 8.93 3.99
C GLY A 82 31.20 9.75 5.26
N ASP A 83 31.81 10.94 5.33
CA ASP A 83 31.56 11.87 6.43
C ASP A 83 30.12 12.40 6.37
N ILE A 84 29.51 12.56 7.54
CA ILE A 84 28.14 13.04 7.65
C ILE A 84 28.12 14.56 7.48
N ILE A 85 27.27 15.02 6.57
CA ILE A 85 26.94 16.44 6.41
C ILE A 85 25.43 16.61 6.40
N THR A 86 24.97 17.79 6.78
CA THR A 86 23.58 18.20 6.64
C THR A 86 23.49 19.41 5.71
N ILE A 87 22.51 19.43 4.82
CA ILE A 87 22.26 20.58 3.95
C ILE A 87 20.88 21.15 4.21
N ASP A 88 20.77 22.47 4.15
CA ASP A 88 19.49 23.18 4.19
C ASP A 88 19.25 23.83 2.81
N GLY A 89 18.33 23.24 2.04
CA GLY A 89 17.96 23.74 0.72
C GLY A 89 17.18 25.05 0.73
N PHE A 90 16.73 25.53 1.90
CA PHE A 90 16.03 26.80 2.05
C PHE A 90 17.00 27.96 2.35
N SER A 91 17.85 27.82 3.36
CA SER A 91 18.84 28.84 3.73
C SER A 91 20.10 28.80 2.87
N GLY A 92 20.40 27.66 2.24
CA GLY A 92 21.65 27.42 1.50
C GLY A 92 22.82 26.99 2.39
N GLU A 93 22.58 26.70 3.66
CA GLU A 93 23.63 26.36 4.63
C GLU A 93 24.07 24.89 4.53
N VAL A 94 25.36 24.66 4.77
CA VAL A 94 25.97 23.32 4.81
C VAL A 94 26.63 23.15 6.17
N TYR A 95 26.21 22.11 6.90
CA TYR A 95 26.65 21.83 8.25
C TYR A 95 27.50 20.56 8.28
N LEU A 96 28.58 20.60 9.06
CA LEU A 96 29.37 19.40 9.35
C LEU A 96 28.66 18.57 10.42
N GLY A 97 28.50 17.27 10.17
CA GLY A 97 27.79 16.34 11.04
C GLY A 97 26.28 16.33 10.84
N LYS A 98 25.61 15.54 11.70
CA LYS A 98 24.16 15.39 11.69
C LYS A 98 23.52 16.51 12.51
N VAL A 99 22.83 17.43 11.85
CA VAL A 99 21.97 18.42 12.53
C VAL A 99 20.61 17.78 12.82
N LYS A 100 20.01 18.11 13.96
CA LYS A 100 18.67 17.66 14.29
C LYS A 100 17.67 18.36 13.37
N THR A 101 17.02 17.60 12.50
CA THR A 101 15.94 18.12 11.65
C THR A 101 14.66 18.30 12.47
N VAL A 102 13.85 19.28 12.10
CA VAL A 102 12.47 19.41 12.57
C VAL A 102 11.54 18.88 11.50
N GLU A 103 10.42 18.28 11.90
CA GLU A 103 9.36 18.01 10.93
C GLU A 103 8.80 19.35 10.44
N PRO A 104 8.66 19.55 9.12
CA PRO A 104 8.07 20.77 8.61
C PRO A 104 6.62 20.90 9.10
N GLU A 105 6.33 21.98 9.82
CA GLU A 105 4.95 22.35 10.10
C GLU A 105 4.31 22.85 8.81
N LEU A 106 3.15 22.29 8.47
CA LEU A 106 2.42 22.72 7.29
C LEU A 106 1.74 24.06 7.59
N PRO A 107 1.85 25.04 6.68
CA PRO A 107 1.27 26.36 6.88
C PRO A 107 -0.25 26.26 7.02
N ARG A 108 -0.87 27.17 7.76
CA ARG A 108 -2.33 27.16 7.98
C ARG A 108 -3.09 27.24 6.64
N GLU A 109 -2.56 28.02 5.71
CA GLU A 109 -3.08 28.24 4.37
C GLU A 109 -3.21 26.94 3.58
N PHE A 110 -2.36 25.94 3.86
CA PHE A 110 -2.47 24.60 3.27
C PHE A 110 -3.80 23.94 3.66
N PHE A 111 -4.18 24.00 4.93
CA PHE A 111 -5.44 23.42 5.41
C PHE A 111 -6.65 24.21 4.93
N GLU A 112 -6.55 25.54 4.85
CA GLU A 112 -7.63 26.39 4.30
C GLU A 112 -7.94 26.05 2.83
N VAL A 113 -6.92 25.81 2.00
CA VAL A 113 -7.10 25.34 0.62
C VAL A 113 -7.79 23.97 0.58
N LEU A 114 -7.42 23.07 1.48
CA LEU A 114 -8.03 21.75 1.55
C LEU A 114 -9.48 21.78 2.06
N GLU A 115 -9.84 22.70 2.96
CA GLU A 115 -11.22 22.94 3.37
C GLU A 115 -12.07 23.49 2.22
N LEU A 116 -11.52 24.40 1.41
CA LEU A 116 -12.17 24.87 0.19
C LEU A 116 -12.38 23.72 -0.81
N ALA A 117 -11.36 22.87 -0.99
CA ALA A 117 -11.48 21.68 -1.84
C ALA A 117 -12.60 20.75 -1.36
N ASP A 118 -12.70 20.53 -0.05
CA ASP A 118 -13.77 19.72 0.56
C ASP A 118 -15.17 20.27 0.33
N SER A 119 -15.32 21.60 0.31
CA SER A 119 -16.63 22.24 0.05
C SER A 119 -17.15 22.03 -1.38
N VAL A 120 -16.26 21.69 -2.32
CA VAL A 120 -16.58 21.56 -3.74
C VAL A 120 -16.69 20.10 -4.19
N ARG A 121 -15.81 19.22 -3.68
CA ARG A 121 -15.70 17.82 -4.11
C ARG A 121 -16.97 17.03 -3.81
N ARG A 122 -17.25 16.04 -4.67
CA ARG A 122 -18.30 15.02 -4.46
C ARG A 122 -17.72 13.72 -3.93
N LEU A 123 -16.58 13.29 -4.47
CA LEU A 123 -15.91 12.06 -4.05
C LEU A 123 -15.44 12.17 -2.60
N GLY A 124 -15.70 11.12 -1.85
CA GLY A 124 -15.02 10.90 -0.59
C GLY A 124 -13.53 10.63 -0.82
N VAL A 125 -12.69 10.98 0.16
CA VAL A 125 -11.25 10.66 0.12
C VAL A 125 -10.89 9.87 1.36
N ARG A 126 -10.59 8.58 1.18
CA ARG A 126 -10.09 7.68 2.21
C ARG A 126 -8.59 7.45 2.04
N ALA A 127 -7.99 6.72 2.97
CA ALA A 127 -6.60 6.33 2.88
C ALA A 127 -6.38 4.81 2.79
N ASN A 128 -5.31 4.42 2.11
CA ASN A 128 -4.70 3.10 2.21
C ASN A 128 -3.69 3.20 3.36
N ALA A 129 -4.00 2.62 4.51
CA ALA A 129 -3.17 2.73 5.71
C ALA A 129 -3.06 1.37 6.39
N ASP A 130 -1.84 0.85 6.47
CA ASP A 130 -1.57 -0.50 6.99
C ASP A 130 -1.01 -0.48 8.42
N THR A 131 -0.78 0.72 8.96
CA THR A 131 -0.30 0.93 10.33
C THR A 131 -1.06 2.02 11.08
N PRO A 132 -1.01 2.00 12.42
CA PRO A 132 -1.49 3.09 13.26
C PRO A 132 -0.91 4.46 12.87
N GLU A 133 0.38 4.50 12.51
CA GLU A 133 1.03 5.76 12.14
C GLU A 133 0.51 6.30 10.80
N ASP A 134 0.38 5.42 9.80
CA ASP A 134 -0.23 5.77 8.52
C ASP A 134 -1.67 6.29 8.70
N ALA A 135 -2.44 5.67 9.60
CA ALA A 135 -3.80 6.08 9.91
C ALA A 135 -3.85 7.46 10.59
N ARG A 136 -2.93 7.76 11.52
CA ARG A 136 -2.81 9.09 12.14
C ARG A 136 -2.46 10.15 11.11
N ILE A 137 -1.49 9.88 10.25
CA ILE A 137 -1.07 10.79 9.17
C ILE A 137 -2.25 11.03 8.21
N ALA A 138 -2.92 9.96 7.77
CA ALA A 138 -4.09 10.05 6.90
C ALA A 138 -5.21 10.90 7.54
N ARG A 139 -5.54 10.65 8.81
CA ARG A 139 -6.56 11.42 9.54
C ARG A 139 -6.16 12.88 9.70
N LYS A 140 -4.88 13.17 9.99
CA LYS A 140 -4.32 14.54 10.03
C LYS A 140 -4.50 15.28 8.70
N PHE A 141 -4.39 14.57 7.58
CA PHE A 141 -4.63 15.12 6.24
C PHE A 141 -6.11 15.14 5.81
N GLY A 142 -7.02 14.79 6.71
CA GLY A 142 -8.46 14.85 6.46
C GLY A 142 -9.00 13.66 5.67
N ALA A 143 -8.37 12.49 5.74
CA ALA A 143 -8.96 11.26 5.23
C ALA A 143 -10.27 10.94 5.97
N GLU A 144 -11.31 10.61 5.22
CA GLU A 144 -12.67 10.32 5.70
C GLU A 144 -12.88 8.84 6.04
N GLY A 145 -11.80 8.12 6.32
CA GLY A 145 -11.81 6.68 6.56
C GLY A 145 -10.59 5.98 5.97
N ILE A 146 -10.50 4.68 6.22
CA ILE A 146 -9.53 3.78 5.57
C ILE A 146 -10.28 2.98 4.51
N GLY A 147 -9.88 3.14 3.24
CA GLY A 147 -10.48 2.39 2.13
C GLY A 147 -9.78 1.06 1.86
N LEU A 148 -8.58 0.87 2.43
CA LEU A 148 -7.83 -0.38 2.39
C LEU A 148 -6.87 -0.45 3.58
N LEU A 149 -7.15 -1.37 4.51
CA LEU A 149 -6.21 -1.88 5.51
C LEU A 149 -5.77 -3.28 5.09
N ARG A 150 -4.51 -3.41 4.71
CA ARG A 150 -3.85 -4.69 4.43
C ARG A 150 -3.42 -5.34 5.73
N THR A 151 -3.65 -6.65 5.84
CA THR A 151 -3.44 -7.41 7.08
C THR A 151 -2.14 -8.22 7.06
N GLU A 152 -1.52 -8.37 5.90
CA GLU A 152 -0.32 -9.14 5.61
C GLU A 152 0.84 -8.79 6.55
N ARG A 153 1.05 -7.49 6.79
CA ARG A 153 2.08 -7.00 7.72
C ARG A 153 1.83 -7.50 9.15
N MET A 154 0.57 -7.60 9.56
CA MET A 154 0.21 -8.11 10.89
C MET A 154 0.64 -9.57 11.06
N PHE A 155 0.57 -10.39 10.00
CA PHE A 155 1.05 -11.77 10.00
C PHE A 155 2.58 -11.89 9.90
N ARG A 156 3.25 -10.92 9.28
CA ARG A 156 4.73 -10.91 9.12
C ARG A 156 5.49 -10.44 10.37
N ALA A 157 4.81 -9.92 11.40
CA ALA A 157 5.50 -9.50 12.62
C ALA A 157 6.24 -10.71 13.25
N PRO A 158 7.49 -10.54 13.75
CA PRO A 158 8.34 -11.68 14.14
C PRO A 158 7.71 -12.66 15.14
N ASP A 159 6.96 -12.15 16.12
CA ASP A 159 6.25 -12.92 17.15
C ASP A 159 5.05 -13.71 16.60
N ARG A 160 4.51 -13.29 15.45
CA ARG A 160 3.30 -13.85 14.83
C ARG A 160 3.61 -14.72 13.63
N LEU A 161 4.68 -14.41 12.89
CA LEU A 161 5.11 -15.15 11.73
C LEU A 161 5.35 -16.61 12.07
N GLU A 162 5.98 -16.88 13.23
CA GLU A 162 6.23 -18.25 13.67
C GLU A 162 4.93 -18.99 14.02
N ILE A 163 3.95 -18.31 14.63
CA ILE A 163 2.62 -18.88 14.88
C ILE A 163 1.93 -19.18 13.56
N PHE A 164 2.00 -18.25 12.59
CA PHE A 164 1.37 -18.40 11.29
C PHE A 164 2.03 -19.49 10.44
N ARG A 165 3.36 -19.70 10.56
CA ARG A 165 4.03 -20.86 9.95
C ARG A 165 3.48 -22.17 10.49
N ASN A 166 3.17 -22.25 11.77
CA ASN A 166 2.52 -23.44 12.35
C ASN A 166 1.09 -23.63 11.79
N VAL A 167 0.35 -22.54 11.55
CA VAL A 167 -0.97 -22.59 10.86
C VAL A 167 -0.82 -23.19 9.45
N ILE A 168 0.21 -22.78 8.71
CA ILE A 168 0.48 -23.28 7.35
C ILE A 168 0.94 -24.75 7.37
N MET A 169 1.75 -25.14 8.34
CA MET A 169 2.27 -26.51 8.47
C MET A 169 1.28 -27.50 9.08
N ALA A 170 0.18 -27.02 9.69
CA ALA A 170 -0.81 -27.87 10.33
C ALA A 170 -1.39 -28.90 9.36
N SER A 171 -1.40 -30.16 9.80
CA SER A 171 -1.83 -31.31 9.00
C SER A 171 -3.33 -31.58 9.05
N SER A 172 -4.04 -30.90 9.96
CA SER A 172 -5.48 -30.99 10.13
C SER A 172 -6.09 -29.61 10.43
N SER A 173 -7.40 -29.48 10.18
CA SER A 173 -8.12 -28.24 10.50
C SER A 173 -8.12 -27.96 12.02
N GLU A 174 -8.25 -28.98 12.86
CA GLU A 174 -8.22 -28.81 14.33
C GLU A 174 -6.86 -28.28 14.83
N GLU A 175 -5.75 -28.78 14.28
CA GLU A 175 -4.41 -28.27 14.60
C GLU A 175 -4.24 -26.82 14.14
N ARG A 176 -4.78 -26.49 12.96
CA ARG A 176 -4.76 -25.14 12.41
C ARG A 176 -5.56 -24.17 13.27
N GLU A 177 -6.75 -24.55 13.71
CA GLU A 177 -7.59 -23.74 14.62
C GLU A 177 -6.88 -23.46 15.95
N LYS A 178 -6.26 -24.48 16.57
CA LYS A 178 -5.47 -24.28 17.82
C LYS A 178 -4.30 -23.31 17.65
N ALA A 179 -3.64 -23.33 16.50
CA ALA A 179 -2.58 -22.36 16.20
C ALA A 179 -3.15 -20.95 15.99
N LEU A 180 -4.30 -20.84 15.30
CA LEU A 180 -4.99 -19.56 15.07
C LEU A 180 -5.53 -18.94 16.36
N GLU A 181 -5.98 -19.72 17.34
CA GLU A 181 -6.42 -19.21 18.65
C GLU A 181 -5.33 -18.42 19.38
N LYS A 182 -4.05 -18.78 19.17
CA LYS A 182 -2.91 -18.02 19.71
C LYS A 182 -2.66 -16.73 18.94
N LEU A 183 -3.02 -16.69 17.66
CA LEU A 183 -2.81 -15.56 16.76
C LEU A 183 -3.89 -14.48 16.90
N VAL A 184 -5.15 -14.88 17.14
CA VAL A 184 -6.30 -13.96 17.24
C VAL A 184 -6.07 -12.81 18.22
N PRO A 185 -5.59 -13.01 19.47
CA PRO A 185 -5.36 -11.91 20.40
C PRO A 185 -4.32 -10.89 19.92
N LEU A 186 -3.33 -11.36 19.15
CA LEU A 186 -2.26 -10.52 18.60
C LEU A 186 -2.78 -9.65 17.45
N LEU A 187 -3.57 -10.23 16.54
CA LEU A 187 -4.25 -9.48 15.47
C LEU A 187 -5.27 -8.49 16.03
N LYS A 188 -6.04 -8.90 17.05
CA LYS A 188 -7.03 -8.04 17.72
C LYS A 188 -6.40 -6.75 18.24
N LYS A 189 -5.18 -6.83 18.78
CA LYS A 189 -4.46 -5.64 19.31
C LYS A 189 -4.24 -4.59 18.22
N ASP A 190 -3.87 -5.00 17.02
CA ASP A 190 -3.65 -4.06 15.91
C ASP A 190 -4.97 -3.44 15.46
N PHE A 191 -6.03 -4.23 15.35
CA PHE A 191 -7.36 -3.72 15.00
C PHE A 191 -7.92 -2.76 16.05
N LEU A 192 -7.69 -3.02 17.34
CA LEU A 192 -8.06 -2.11 18.42
C LEU A 192 -7.43 -0.72 18.22
N GLU A 193 -6.12 -0.67 17.98
CA GLU A 193 -5.41 0.59 17.78
C GLU A 193 -5.89 1.30 16.50
N MET A 194 -6.04 0.57 15.39
CA MET A 194 -6.53 1.12 14.12
C MET A 194 -7.94 1.71 14.23
N PHE A 195 -8.87 0.99 14.86
CA PHE A 195 -10.25 1.45 15.03
C PHE A 195 -10.36 2.62 16.00
N GLU A 196 -9.55 2.65 17.06
CA GLU A 196 -9.51 3.79 17.98
C GLU A 196 -8.99 5.05 17.29
N ILE A 197 -7.94 4.94 16.47
CA ILE A 197 -7.40 6.06 15.67
C ILE A 197 -8.42 6.58 14.66
N MET A 198 -9.32 5.74 14.16
CA MET A 198 -10.31 6.08 13.14
C MET A 198 -11.74 6.19 13.69
N GLU A 199 -11.89 6.41 15.00
CA GLU A 199 -13.21 6.62 15.63
C GLU A 199 -14.07 7.62 14.85
N GLY A 200 -15.30 7.22 14.56
CA GLY A 200 -16.29 7.96 13.77
C GLY A 200 -16.22 7.72 12.26
N LEU A 201 -15.17 7.08 11.75
CA LEU A 201 -14.90 6.91 10.31
C LEU A 201 -14.88 5.42 9.91
N PRO A 202 -15.28 5.08 8.68
CA PRO A 202 -15.24 3.70 8.17
C PRO A 202 -13.80 3.20 8.02
N VAL A 203 -13.57 1.94 8.43
CA VAL A 203 -12.32 1.22 8.22
C VAL A 203 -12.58 -0.06 7.44
N THR A 204 -12.12 -0.09 6.19
CA THR A 204 -12.21 -1.24 5.29
C THR A 204 -11.01 -2.16 5.46
N VAL A 205 -11.22 -3.31 6.11
CA VAL A 205 -10.21 -4.34 6.33
C VAL A 205 -10.26 -5.37 5.21
N ARG A 206 -9.17 -5.52 4.47
CA ARG A 206 -9.04 -6.60 3.49
C ARG A 206 -8.60 -7.89 4.18
N LEU A 207 -9.36 -8.95 3.95
CA LEU A 207 -8.98 -10.28 4.41
C LEU A 207 -7.68 -10.75 3.74
N PHE A 208 -7.09 -11.79 4.30
CA PHE A 208 -5.79 -12.31 3.86
C PHE A 208 -5.77 -12.61 2.35
N ASP A 209 -4.76 -12.09 1.67
CA ASP A 209 -4.66 -12.07 0.20
C ASP A 209 -3.46 -12.83 -0.39
N PRO A 210 -2.23 -12.79 0.15
CA PRO A 210 -1.09 -13.42 -0.52
C PRO A 210 -1.18 -14.95 -0.49
N PRO A 211 -0.44 -15.64 -1.38
CA PRO A 211 -0.29 -17.08 -1.30
C PRO A 211 0.52 -17.49 -0.05
N LEU A 212 0.23 -18.68 0.48
CA LEU A 212 0.81 -19.13 1.75
C LEU A 212 2.34 -19.30 1.71
N HIS A 213 2.91 -19.61 0.55
CA HIS A 213 4.37 -19.82 0.43
C HIS A 213 5.18 -18.55 0.71
N GLU A 214 4.60 -17.35 0.55
CA GLU A 214 5.29 -16.08 0.83
C GLU A 214 5.59 -15.84 2.33
N PHE A 215 5.02 -16.64 3.22
CA PHE A 215 5.25 -16.59 4.67
C PHE A 215 6.20 -17.69 5.17
N LEU A 216 6.61 -18.59 4.27
CA LEU A 216 7.59 -19.63 4.54
C LEU A 216 8.99 -19.15 4.09
N PRO A 217 10.07 -19.68 4.68
CA PRO A 217 11.42 -19.39 4.20
C PRO A 217 11.62 -19.91 2.77
N SER A 218 12.57 -19.31 2.05
CA SER A 218 12.92 -19.72 0.69
C SER A 218 13.48 -21.15 0.64
N ILE A 219 13.44 -21.77 -0.54
CA ILE A 219 14.00 -23.10 -0.74
C ILE A 219 15.51 -23.10 -0.44
N GLU A 220 16.21 -22.05 -0.84
CA GLU A 220 17.65 -21.86 -0.66
C GLU A 220 18.02 -21.74 0.83
N GLU A 221 17.28 -20.93 1.59
CA GLU A 221 17.46 -20.78 3.03
C GLU A 221 17.22 -22.12 3.74
N LEU A 222 16.12 -22.81 3.43
CA LEU A 222 15.81 -24.10 4.06
C LEU A 222 16.86 -25.17 3.75
N LEU A 223 17.34 -25.25 2.51
CA LEU A 223 18.41 -26.19 2.15
C LEU A 223 19.67 -25.90 2.97
N THR A 224 20.05 -24.63 3.08
CA THR A 224 21.22 -24.19 3.84
C THR A 224 21.08 -24.57 5.32
N GLU A 225 19.95 -24.23 5.95
CA GLU A 225 19.64 -24.58 7.34
C GLU A 225 19.66 -26.10 7.57
N ILE A 226 19.10 -26.89 6.66
CA ILE A 226 19.09 -28.36 6.74
C ILE A 226 20.52 -28.90 6.72
N TYR A 227 21.36 -28.42 5.80
CA TYR A 227 22.76 -28.85 5.71
C TYR A 227 23.53 -28.49 6.98
N GLU A 228 23.39 -27.27 7.49
CA GLU A 228 24.05 -26.85 8.73
C GLU A 228 23.62 -27.69 9.94
N LEU A 229 22.32 -27.92 10.12
CA LEU A 229 21.79 -28.74 11.21
C LEU A 229 22.30 -30.17 11.14
N LYS A 230 22.38 -30.76 9.94
CA LYS A 230 22.97 -32.10 9.74
C LYS A 230 24.45 -32.13 10.09
N MET A 231 25.21 -31.10 9.73
CA MET A 231 26.64 -31.01 10.09
C MET A 231 26.86 -30.87 11.60
N ARG A 232 25.95 -30.21 12.31
CA ARG A 232 25.96 -30.09 13.78
C ARG A 232 25.44 -31.33 14.51
N GLY A 233 25.00 -32.36 13.79
CA GLY A 233 24.40 -33.58 14.37
C GLY A 233 22.97 -33.40 14.89
N GLU A 234 22.31 -32.28 14.57
CA GLU A 234 20.95 -31.96 15.01
C GLU A 234 19.90 -32.57 14.07
N HIS A 235 19.93 -33.90 13.91
CA HIS A 235 19.14 -34.62 12.91
C HIS A 235 17.62 -34.45 13.05
N GLU A 236 17.08 -34.34 14.26
CA GLU A 236 15.64 -34.13 14.47
C GLU A 236 15.16 -32.76 13.97
N LYS A 237 15.91 -31.68 14.28
CA LYS A 237 15.60 -30.34 13.77
C LYS A 237 15.77 -30.27 12.25
N ALA A 238 16.77 -30.95 11.70
CA ALA A 238 16.94 -31.05 10.25
C ALA A 238 15.72 -31.71 9.60
N LYS A 239 15.15 -32.75 10.23
CA LYS A 239 13.95 -33.45 9.74
C LYS A 239 12.70 -32.58 9.76
N GLU A 240 12.56 -31.70 10.76
CA GLU A 240 11.49 -30.69 10.79
C GLU A 240 11.62 -29.71 9.61
N LYS A 241 12.83 -29.20 9.35
CA LYS A 241 13.10 -28.31 8.22
C LYS A 241 12.91 -29.00 6.86
N GLU A 242 13.20 -30.29 6.75
CA GLU A 242 12.90 -31.09 5.56
C GLU A 242 11.39 -31.20 5.28
N LYS A 243 10.56 -31.34 6.32
CA LYS A 243 9.09 -31.30 6.18
C LYS A 243 8.64 -29.93 5.67
N MET A 244 9.17 -28.85 6.24
CA MET A 244 8.88 -27.49 5.78
C MET A 244 9.30 -27.29 4.32
N LEU A 245 10.48 -27.76 3.93
CA LEU A 245 10.94 -27.72 2.53
C LEU A 245 10.01 -28.49 1.58
N SER A 246 9.52 -29.66 1.99
CA SER A 246 8.55 -30.42 1.20
C SER A 246 7.24 -29.67 1.02
N LEU A 247 6.77 -28.96 2.06
CA LEU A 247 5.58 -28.13 2.00
C LEU A 247 5.80 -26.90 1.10
N VAL A 248 6.90 -26.17 1.26
CA VAL A 248 7.26 -25.03 0.40
C VAL A 248 7.23 -25.45 -1.06
N LYS A 249 7.88 -26.56 -1.43
CA LYS A 249 7.89 -27.07 -2.81
C LYS A 249 6.51 -27.40 -3.36
N LYS A 250 5.54 -27.76 -2.51
CA LYS A 250 4.15 -28.02 -2.92
C LYS A 250 3.34 -26.73 -3.09
N LEU A 251 3.64 -25.71 -2.29
CA LEU A 251 2.92 -24.45 -2.28
C LEU A 251 3.47 -23.42 -3.26
N VAL A 252 4.72 -23.55 -3.71
CA VAL A 252 5.31 -22.67 -4.73
C VAL A 252 4.58 -22.89 -6.05
N GLU A 253 4.14 -21.79 -6.64
CA GLU A 253 3.40 -21.78 -7.89
C GLU A 253 4.22 -21.09 -8.99
N ALA A 254 3.99 -21.48 -10.24
CA ALA A 254 4.65 -20.86 -11.38
C ALA A 254 4.21 -19.39 -11.59
N ASN A 255 2.96 -19.07 -11.26
CA ASN A 255 2.39 -17.72 -11.39
C ASN A 255 1.62 -17.35 -10.11
N PRO A 256 2.31 -16.95 -9.02
CA PRO A 256 1.68 -16.68 -7.71
C PRO A 256 0.55 -15.64 -7.77
N MET A 257 0.65 -14.65 -8.67
CA MET A 257 -0.36 -13.60 -8.84
C MET A 257 -1.73 -14.14 -9.27
N MET A 258 -1.79 -15.28 -9.95
CA MET A 258 -3.04 -15.91 -10.41
C MET A 258 -3.36 -17.20 -9.65
N GLY A 259 -2.60 -17.52 -8.61
CA GLY A 259 -2.60 -18.83 -7.95
C GLY A 259 -3.55 -18.96 -6.75
N HIS A 260 -3.14 -19.77 -5.78
CA HIS A 260 -3.89 -20.07 -4.56
C HIS A 260 -3.72 -18.96 -3.52
N ARG A 261 -4.50 -17.90 -3.71
CA ARG A 261 -4.44 -16.66 -2.92
C ARG A 261 -5.86 -16.08 -2.68
N GLY A 262 -5.96 -15.05 -1.86
CA GLY A 262 -7.22 -14.33 -1.59
C GLY A 262 -8.37 -15.24 -1.17
N VAL A 263 -9.57 -15.00 -1.71
CA VAL A 263 -10.77 -15.78 -1.38
C VAL A 263 -10.57 -17.29 -1.54
N ARG A 264 -9.69 -17.73 -2.43
CA ARG A 264 -9.41 -19.16 -2.69
C ARG A 264 -8.73 -19.82 -1.50
N VAL A 265 -7.85 -19.10 -0.80
CA VAL A 265 -7.27 -19.53 0.48
C VAL A 265 -8.36 -19.56 1.55
N GLY A 266 -9.23 -18.55 1.60
CA GLY A 266 -10.38 -18.51 2.50
C GLY A 266 -11.40 -19.63 2.26
N ILE A 267 -11.46 -20.21 1.06
CA ILE A 267 -12.34 -21.34 0.74
C ILE A 267 -11.70 -22.67 1.17
N THR A 268 -10.43 -22.89 0.87
CA THR A 268 -9.73 -24.15 1.20
C THR A 268 -9.31 -24.23 2.67
N HIS A 269 -9.11 -23.07 3.31
CA HIS A 269 -8.70 -22.92 4.71
C HIS A 269 -9.57 -21.87 5.41
N PRO A 270 -10.91 -22.10 5.53
CA PRO A 270 -11.86 -21.15 6.08
C PRO A 270 -11.55 -20.68 7.50
N GLU A 271 -10.86 -21.50 8.28
CA GLU A 271 -10.40 -21.15 9.63
C GLU A 271 -9.50 -19.91 9.65
N ILE A 272 -8.70 -19.66 8.60
CA ILE A 272 -7.85 -18.46 8.50
C ILE A 272 -8.72 -17.19 8.45
N TYR A 273 -9.74 -17.18 7.58
CA TYR A 273 -10.66 -16.06 7.45
C TYR A 273 -11.54 -15.91 8.69
N ARG A 274 -12.05 -17.02 9.25
CA ARG A 274 -12.84 -17.01 10.49
C ARG A 274 -12.04 -16.40 11.65
N ALA A 275 -10.79 -16.80 11.85
CA ALA A 275 -9.93 -16.26 12.89
C ALA A 275 -9.66 -14.76 12.70
N GLN A 276 -9.43 -14.33 11.46
CA GLN A 276 -9.22 -12.92 11.13
C GLN A 276 -10.47 -12.08 11.38
N VAL A 277 -11.64 -12.54 10.93
CA VAL A 277 -12.93 -11.87 11.17
C VAL A 277 -13.23 -11.81 12.66
N LYS A 278 -12.96 -12.89 13.41
CA LYS A 278 -13.08 -12.89 14.87
C LYS A 278 -12.21 -11.80 15.49
N ALA A 279 -10.93 -11.69 15.12
CA ALA A 279 -10.04 -10.64 15.63
C ALA A 279 -10.57 -9.21 15.33
N ILE A 280 -11.09 -8.99 14.12
CA ILE A 280 -11.72 -7.72 13.70
C ILE A 280 -12.94 -7.41 14.59
N LEU A 281 -13.87 -8.35 14.72
CA LEU A 281 -15.12 -8.14 15.44
C LEU A 281 -14.93 -8.07 16.96
N GLU A 282 -13.99 -8.83 17.53
CA GLU A 282 -13.64 -8.72 18.95
C GLU A 282 -13.08 -7.33 19.28
N ALA A 283 -12.21 -6.78 18.42
CA ALA A 283 -11.67 -5.43 18.60
C ALA A 283 -12.77 -4.36 18.53
N ALA A 284 -13.66 -4.46 17.55
CA ALA A 284 -14.78 -3.55 17.40
C ALA A 284 -15.75 -3.65 18.59
N ALA A 285 -16.08 -4.86 19.05
CA ALA A 285 -16.94 -5.08 20.20
C ALA A 285 -16.40 -4.40 21.47
N GLU A 286 -15.10 -4.56 21.76
CA GLU A 286 -14.46 -3.95 22.93
C GLU A 286 -14.54 -2.42 22.91
N LEU A 287 -14.35 -1.80 21.74
CA LEU A 287 -14.42 -0.35 21.61
C LEU A 287 -15.86 0.17 21.67
N ILE A 288 -16.81 -0.54 21.06
CA ILE A 288 -18.24 -0.20 21.14
C ILE A 288 -18.74 -0.26 22.59
N MET A 289 -18.33 -1.28 23.35
CA MET A 289 -18.65 -1.37 24.78
C MET A 289 -18.04 -0.23 25.62
N ARG A 290 -16.97 0.41 25.12
CA ARG A 290 -16.38 1.63 25.71
C ARG A 290 -17.05 2.92 25.21
N GLY A 291 -18.13 2.83 24.43
CA GLY A 291 -18.90 3.96 23.92
C GLY A 291 -18.31 4.65 22.69
N LYS A 292 -17.39 3.99 21.98
CA LYS A 292 -16.76 4.52 20.75
C LYS A 292 -17.65 4.28 19.52
N ASP A 293 -17.67 5.23 18.58
CA ASP A 293 -18.33 5.05 17.26
C ASP A 293 -17.40 4.30 16.30
N ILE A 294 -17.62 3.00 16.13
CA ILE A 294 -16.78 2.13 15.30
C ILE A 294 -17.55 1.66 14.06
N LYS A 295 -16.96 1.87 12.88
CA LYS A 295 -17.55 1.53 11.57
C LYS A 295 -16.67 0.55 10.81
N VAL A 296 -17.00 -0.73 10.90
CA VAL A 296 -16.21 -1.81 10.28
C VAL A 296 -16.75 -2.17 8.90
N GLN A 297 -15.84 -2.33 7.94
CA GLN A 297 -16.11 -2.94 6.65
C GLN A 297 -15.13 -4.09 6.42
N ILE A 298 -15.65 -5.29 6.12
CA ILE A 298 -14.84 -6.48 5.84
C ILE A 298 -14.86 -6.71 4.33
N MET A 299 -13.69 -6.75 3.71
CA MET A 299 -13.52 -6.86 2.27
C MET A 299 -12.87 -8.19 1.88
N ILE A 300 -13.55 -8.95 1.02
CA ILE A 300 -13.07 -10.22 0.48
C ILE A 300 -12.27 -9.96 -0.82
N PRO A 301 -10.97 -10.29 -0.90
CA PRO A 301 -10.14 -10.10 -2.09
C PRO A 301 -10.28 -11.23 -3.11
N GLN A 302 -9.91 -10.97 -4.36
CA GLN A 302 -9.75 -11.92 -5.47
C GLN A 302 -11.02 -12.71 -5.84
N VAL A 303 -12.18 -12.14 -5.55
CA VAL A 303 -13.48 -12.74 -5.90
C VAL A 303 -13.67 -12.72 -7.41
N ALA A 304 -14.07 -13.85 -7.96
CA ALA A 304 -14.43 -14.06 -9.36
C ALA A 304 -15.91 -14.45 -9.52
N ASP A 305 -16.56 -15.02 -8.50
CA ASP A 305 -17.93 -15.51 -8.53
C ASP A 305 -18.70 -15.20 -7.24
N VAL A 306 -20.01 -14.91 -7.35
CA VAL A 306 -20.86 -14.58 -6.20
C VAL A 306 -20.91 -15.72 -5.16
N ASN A 307 -20.78 -16.97 -5.59
CA ASN A 307 -20.80 -18.10 -4.68
C ASN A 307 -19.56 -18.16 -3.78
N GLU A 308 -18.44 -17.56 -4.17
CA GLU A 308 -17.26 -17.44 -3.30
C GLU A 308 -17.55 -16.51 -2.11
N ILE A 309 -18.29 -15.41 -2.34
CA ILE A 309 -18.74 -14.51 -1.26
C ILE A 309 -19.73 -15.24 -0.35
N LYS A 310 -20.71 -15.95 -0.92
CA LYS A 310 -21.70 -16.72 -0.14
C LYS A 310 -21.02 -17.74 0.76
N TYR A 311 -20.07 -18.50 0.21
CA TYR A 311 -19.31 -19.49 0.95
C TYR A 311 -18.56 -18.85 2.13
N VAL A 312 -17.81 -17.76 1.88
CA VAL A 312 -17.05 -17.08 2.95
C VAL A 312 -17.97 -16.47 4.00
N LYS A 313 -19.12 -15.91 3.62
CA LYS A 313 -20.11 -15.43 4.57
C LYS A 313 -20.58 -16.55 5.50
N GLU A 314 -21.05 -17.66 4.91
CA GLU A 314 -21.61 -18.80 5.64
C GLU A 314 -20.58 -19.53 6.51
N HIS A 315 -19.37 -19.75 6.00
CA HIS A 315 -18.38 -20.62 6.65
C HIS A 315 -17.35 -19.87 7.51
N CYS A 316 -17.18 -18.56 7.28
CA CYS A 316 -16.14 -17.78 7.95
C CYS A 316 -16.73 -16.60 8.74
N ILE A 317 -17.54 -15.75 8.11
CA ILE A 317 -17.99 -14.48 8.71
C ILE A 317 -19.10 -14.70 9.73
N GLU A 318 -20.16 -15.41 9.37
CA GLU A 318 -21.30 -15.66 10.26
C GLU A 318 -20.90 -16.45 11.53
N PRO A 319 -20.10 -17.54 11.45
CA PRO A 319 -19.64 -18.24 12.65
C PRO A 319 -18.76 -17.37 13.56
N ALA A 320 -17.90 -16.53 12.98
CA ALA A 320 -17.10 -15.58 13.75
C ALA A 320 -17.97 -14.51 14.41
N ARG A 321 -19.00 -14.00 13.71
CA ARG A 321 -19.99 -13.07 14.28
C ARG A 321 -20.70 -13.69 15.48
N GLU A 322 -21.21 -14.91 15.34
CA GLU A 322 -21.92 -15.62 16.41
C GLU A 322 -21.03 -15.84 17.65
N ASP A 323 -19.78 -16.25 17.45
CA ASP A 323 -18.81 -16.41 18.54
C ASP A 323 -18.60 -15.10 19.32
N VAL A 324 -18.44 -13.99 18.60
CA VAL A 324 -18.22 -12.67 19.20
C VAL A 324 -19.48 -12.16 19.90
N GLU A 325 -20.65 -12.29 19.28
CA GLU A 325 -21.92 -11.91 19.91
C GLU A 325 -22.16 -12.70 21.21
N LYS A 326 -21.87 -14.00 21.22
CA LYS A 326 -21.98 -14.84 22.41
C LYS A 326 -20.97 -14.44 23.50
N LYS A 327 -19.75 -14.08 23.12
CA LYS A 327 -18.68 -13.71 24.05
C LYS A 327 -18.87 -12.32 24.68
N TYR A 328 -19.28 -11.34 23.89
CA TYR A 328 -19.38 -9.93 24.33
C TYR A 328 -20.80 -9.49 24.67
N GLY A 329 -21.82 -10.27 24.29
CA GLY A 329 -23.23 -9.97 24.58
C GLY A 329 -23.79 -8.78 23.79
N ILE A 330 -23.10 -8.33 22.74
CA ILE A 330 -23.53 -7.23 21.87
C ILE A 330 -23.46 -7.63 20.40
N LYS A 331 -24.31 -7.02 19.58
CA LYS A 331 -24.24 -7.12 18.11
C LYS A 331 -23.30 -6.05 17.58
N VAL A 332 -22.24 -6.46 16.91
CA VAL A 332 -21.30 -5.54 16.25
C VAL A 332 -21.84 -5.23 14.85
N PRO A 333 -22.16 -3.95 14.52
CA PRO A 333 -22.53 -3.58 13.17
C PRO A 333 -21.28 -3.57 12.27
N PHE A 334 -21.35 -4.25 11.14
CA PHE A 334 -20.33 -4.21 10.09
C PHE A 334 -20.98 -4.43 8.72
N LYS A 335 -20.25 -4.11 7.65
CA LYS A 335 -20.64 -4.44 6.27
C LYS A 335 -19.68 -5.45 5.67
N VAL A 336 -20.19 -6.32 4.80
CA VAL A 336 -19.37 -7.23 3.98
C VAL A 336 -19.39 -6.76 2.54
N GLY A 337 -18.21 -6.58 1.96
CA GLY A 337 -18.04 -6.20 0.56
C GLY A 337 -16.90 -6.98 -0.08
N THR A 338 -16.57 -6.60 -1.31
CA THR A 338 -15.54 -7.30 -2.07
C THR A 338 -14.66 -6.35 -2.87
N MET A 339 -13.43 -6.79 -3.11
CA MET A 339 -12.55 -6.13 -4.05
C MET A 339 -12.94 -6.54 -5.48
N ILE A 340 -13.22 -5.55 -6.32
CA ILE A 340 -13.47 -5.75 -7.76
C ILE A 340 -12.14 -5.61 -8.48
N GLU A 341 -11.45 -6.74 -8.60
CA GLU A 341 -10.09 -6.81 -9.15
C GLU A 341 -9.90 -7.96 -10.15
N VAL A 342 -10.85 -8.89 -10.22
CA VAL A 342 -10.89 -9.94 -11.23
C VAL A 342 -11.79 -9.51 -12.39
N VAL A 343 -11.33 -9.70 -13.63
CA VAL A 343 -12.10 -9.34 -14.84
C VAL A 343 -13.51 -9.93 -14.81
N ARG A 344 -13.66 -11.20 -14.41
CA ARG A 344 -14.98 -11.85 -14.30
C ARG A 344 -15.91 -11.18 -13.29
N ALA A 345 -15.39 -10.69 -12.16
CA ALA A 345 -16.20 -9.97 -11.18
C ALA A 345 -16.73 -8.64 -11.74
N CYS A 346 -15.97 -7.96 -12.61
CA CYS A 346 -16.49 -6.78 -13.32
C CYS A 346 -17.63 -7.16 -14.28
N LEU A 347 -17.49 -8.28 -14.99
CA LEU A 347 -18.48 -8.76 -15.98
C LEU A 347 -19.76 -9.33 -15.36
N THR A 348 -19.76 -9.64 -14.07
CA THR A 348 -20.87 -10.23 -13.31
C THR A 348 -21.22 -9.41 -12.07
N ALA A 349 -20.91 -8.11 -12.10
CA ALA A 349 -20.99 -7.24 -10.94
C ALA A 349 -22.42 -7.06 -10.38
N ASP A 350 -23.45 -7.27 -11.20
CA ASP A 350 -24.85 -7.31 -10.79
C ASP A 350 -25.15 -8.51 -9.88
N GLU A 351 -24.61 -9.69 -10.18
CA GLU A 351 -24.71 -10.88 -9.33
C GLU A 351 -23.92 -10.68 -8.03
N ILE A 352 -22.68 -10.19 -8.14
CA ILE A 352 -21.82 -9.92 -6.97
C ILE A 352 -22.50 -8.93 -6.00
N ALA A 353 -23.17 -7.90 -6.50
CA ALA A 353 -23.86 -6.89 -5.70
C ALA A 353 -25.07 -7.40 -4.91
N GLN A 354 -25.58 -8.61 -5.22
CA GLN A 354 -26.61 -9.26 -4.40
C GLN A 354 -26.08 -9.55 -2.99
N GLU A 355 -24.80 -9.94 -2.90
CA GLU A 355 -24.16 -10.34 -1.64
C GLU A 355 -23.24 -9.29 -1.03
N ALA A 356 -22.63 -8.44 -1.86
CA ALA A 356 -21.71 -7.39 -1.40
C ALA A 356 -22.44 -6.07 -1.15
N GLU A 357 -22.16 -5.46 0.00
CA GLU A 357 -22.73 -4.17 0.42
C GLU A 357 -21.89 -2.97 -0.02
N PHE A 358 -20.66 -3.21 -0.47
CA PHE A 358 -19.77 -2.23 -1.10
C PHE A 358 -18.79 -2.91 -2.05
N PHE A 359 -18.29 -2.16 -3.02
CA PHE A 359 -17.19 -2.55 -3.91
C PHE A 359 -15.98 -1.66 -3.65
N SER A 360 -14.78 -2.24 -3.78
CA SER A 360 -13.54 -1.47 -3.90
C SER A 360 -12.77 -1.97 -5.10
N PHE A 361 -12.52 -1.13 -6.10
CA PHE A 361 -11.69 -1.54 -7.23
C PHE A 361 -10.24 -1.71 -6.79
N GLY A 362 -9.73 -2.94 -6.93
CA GLY A 362 -8.30 -3.26 -6.85
C GLY A 362 -7.68 -3.09 -8.23
N THR A 363 -7.46 -1.84 -8.62
CA THR A 363 -7.10 -1.53 -10.03
C THR A 363 -5.72 -2.02 -10.44
N ASN A 364 -4.82 -2.28 -9.50
CA ASN A 364 -3.52 -2.88 -9.81
C ASN A 364 -3.72 -4.27 -10.42
N ASP A 365 -4.37 -5.18 -9.68
CA ASP A 365 -4.68 -6.53 -10.14
C ASP A 365 -5.65 -6.54 -11.33
N LEU A 366 -6.61 -5.60 -11.38
CA LEU A 366 -7.50 -5.46 -12.53
C LEU A 366 -6.73 -5.08 -13.81
N THR A 367 -5.82 -4.12 -13.73
CA THR A 367 -4.94 -3.74 -14.85
C THR A 367 -4.09 -4.94 -15.29
N GLN A 368 -3.53 -5.70 -14.33
CA GLN A 368 -2.79 -6.94 -14.65
C GLN A 368 -3.66 -7.93 -15.42
N GLY A 369 -4.91 -8.14 -14.99
CA GLY A 369 -5.85 -9.05 -15.66
C GLY A 369 -6.27 -8.58 -17.06
N VAL A 370 -6.49 -7.27 -17.25
CA VAL A 370 -6.93 -6.69 -18.53
C VAL A 370 -5.81 -6.69 -19.57
N PHE A 371 -4.60 -6.28 -19.16
CA PHE A 371 -3.45 -6.24 -20.06
C PHE A 371 -2.71 -7.57 -20.14
N THR A 372 -3.02 -8.54 -19.28
CA THR A 372 -2.23 -9.77 -19.08
C THR A 372 -0.77 -9.44 -18.75
N PHE A 373 -0.59 -8.40 -17.95
CA PHE A 373 0.69 -7.84 -17.57
C PHE A 373 1.03 -8.30 -16.15
N SER A 374 2.13 -9.03 -16.00
CA SER A 374 2.75 -9.22 -14.69
C SER A 374 3.41 -7.90 -14.31
N ARG A 375 2.98 -7.29 -13.21
CA ARG A 375 3.48 -5.99 -12.77
C ARG A 375 5.00 -6.02 -12.56
N ASP A 376 5.48 -7.04 -11.86
CA ASP A 376 6.89 -7.22 -11.52
C ASP A 376 7.77 -7.41 -12.77
N ASP A 377 7.22 -8.00 -13.83
CA ASP A 377 7.96 -8.23 -15.08
C ASP A 377 7.92 -7.04 -16.03
N VAL A 378 6.77 -6.36 -16.13
CA VAL A 378 6.52 -5.26 -17.08
C VAL A 378 7.45 -4.09 -16.83
N GLU A 379 7.54 -3.66 -15.57
CA GLU A 379 8.31 -2.49 -15.15
C GLU A 379 9.79 -2.64 -15.55
N VAL A 380 10.33 -3.85 -15.39
CA VAL A 380 11.75 -4.13 -15.64
C VAL A 380 12.04 -4.49 -17.10
N LYS A 381 11.14 -5.21 -17.78
CA LYS A 381 11.47 -5.84 -19.06
C LYS A 381 11.11 -5.02 -20.29
N PHE A 382 9.97 -4.32 -20.30
CA PHE A 382 9.49 -3.72 -21.55
C PHE A 382 8.59 -2.47 -21.43
N MET A 383 8.24 -1.99 -20.24
CA MET A 383 7.41 -0.78 -20.11
C MET A 383 8.09 0.44 -20.76
N ALA A 384 9.39 0.64 -20.52
CA ALA A 384 10.16 1.73 -21.12
C ALA A 384 10.09 1.72 -22.66
N ASP A 385 10.28 0.55 -23.27
CA ASP A 385 10.17 0.35 -24.71
C ASP A 385 8.77 0.71 -25.25
N TYR A 386 7.71 0.37 -24.51
CA TYR A 386 6.33 0.65 -24.93
C TYR A 386 6.03 2.15 -24.93
N LEU A 387 6.58 2.89 -23.95
CA LEU A 387 6.46 4.33 -23.86
C LEU A 387 7.28 5.05 -24.93
N GLU A 388 8.54 4.63 -25.13
CA GLU A 388 9.43 5.21 -26.14
C GLU A 388 8.87 5.04 -27.57
N LYS A 389 8.32 3.84 -27.86
CA LYS A 389 7.71 3.54 -29.15
C LYS A 389 6.30 4.14 -29.31
N GLY A 390 5.77 4.81 -28.28
CA GLY A 390 4.43 5.40 -28.29
C GLY A 390 3.30 4.37 -28.39
N ILE A 391 3.56 3.10 -28.07
CA ILE A 391 2.55 2.03 -28.00
C ILE A 391 1.60 2.32 -26.84
N LEU A 392 2.16 2.67 -25.69
CA LEU A 392 1.43 3.24 -24.56
C LEU A 392 1.83 4.70 -24.40
N LYS A 393 0.86 5.53 -24.01
CA LYS A 393 1.09 6.97 -23.79
C LYS A 393 1.58 7.30 -22.39
N PHE A 394 1.36 6.38 -21.45
CA PHE A 394 1.67 6.49 -20.03
C PHE A 394 1.71 5.08 -19.44
N ASP A 395 2.31 4.95 -18.26
CA ASP A 395 2.30 3.70 -17.50
C ASP A 395 0.88 3.43 -16.96
N VAL A 396 0.31 2.30 -17.37
CA VAL A 396 -1.05 1.87 -17.04
C VAL A 396 -1.22 1.41 -15.58
N PHE A 397 -0.12 1.30 -14.82
CA PHE A 397 -0.13 1.05 -13.37
C PHE A 397 -0.02 2.33 -12.53
N GLU A 398 0.36 3.45 -13.15
CA GLU A 398 0.38 4.77 -12.50
C GLU A 398 -0.89 5.56 -12.80
N ARG A 399 -1.36 5.49 -14.04
CA ARG A 399 -2.56 6.17 -14.54
C ARG A 399 -3.51 5.17 -15.16
N ILE A 400 -4.79 5.33 -14.86
CA ILE A 400 -5.81 4.39 -15.32
C ILE A 400 -6.00 4.43 -16.83
N ASP A 401 -6.00 3.24 -17.44
CA ASP A 401 -6.41 3.08 -18.84
C ASP A 401 -7.93 3.19 -18.95
N GLU A 402 -8.43 4.36 -19.32
CA GLU A 402 -9.87 4.60 -19.49
C GLU A 402 -10.51 3.73 -20.59
N LYS A 403 -9.73 3.26 -21.59
CA LYS A 403 -10.28 2.59 -22.77
C LYS A 403 -10.49 1.09 -22.60
N GLY A 404 -9.70 0.45 -21.74
CA GLY A 404 -9.82 -0.97 -21.37
C GLY A 404 -10.30 -1.09 -19.92
N VAL A 405 -9.41 -0.84 -18.95
CA VAL A 405 -9.69 -0.99 -17.52
C VAL A 405 -10.88 -0.14 -17.09
N GLY A 406 -10.92 1.12 -17.52
CA GLY A 406 -12.00 2.06 -17.21
C GLY A 406 -13.37 1.62 -17.74
N LYS A 407 -13.44 0.98 -18.90
CA LYS A 407 -14.71 0.43 -19.41
C LYS A 407 -15.26 -0.68 -18.54
N LEU A 408 -14.39 -1.56 -18.01
CA LEU A 408 -14.81 -2.59 -17.08
C LEU A 408 -15.27 -1.98 -15.76
N MET A 409 -14.59 -0.95 -15.26
CA MET A 409 -15.04 -0.23 -14.07
C MET A 409 -16.40 0.43 -14.26
N GLU A 410 -16.61 1.15 -15.36
CA GLU A 410 -17.88 1.80 -15.67
C GLU A 410 -19.02 0.78 -15.77
N MET A 411 -18.76 -0.36 -16.42
CA MET A 411 -19.69 -1.48 -16.50
C MET A 411 -20.04 -2.03 -15.12
N ALA A 412 -19.04 -2.32 -14.30
CA ALA A 412 -19.23 -2.86 -12.95
C ALA A 412 -19.98 -1.89 -12.03
N VAL A 413 -19.73 -0.57 -12.14
CA VAL A 413 -20.48 0.46 -11.42
C VAL A 413 -21.96 0.44 -11.79
N LYS A 414 -22.28 0.41 -13.10
CA LYS A 414 -23.66 0.39 -13.59
C LYS A 414 -24.38 -0.89 -13.18
N MET A 415 -23.75 -2.04 -13.38
CA MET A 415 -24.31 -3.35 -13.05
C MET A 415 -24.53 -3.50 -11.54
N GLY A 416 -23.52 -3.19 -10.72
CA GLY A 416 -23.63 -3.26 -9.26
C GLY A 416 -24.75 -2.36 -8.71
N ARG A 417 -24.86 -1.12 -9.21
CA ARG A 417 -25.93 -0.20 -8.79
C ARG A 417 -27.31 -0.53 -9.35
N SER A 418 -27.39 -1.29 -10.44
CA SER A 418 -28.68 -1.79 -10.94
C SER A 418 -29.29 -2.82 -9.98
N THR A 419 -28.45 -3.60 -9.29
CA THR A 419 -28.87 -4.53 -8.24
C THR A 419 -29.05 -3.83 -6.88
N ARG A 420 -28.11 -2.95 -6.51
CA ARG A 420 -28.10 -2.21 -5.23
C ARG A 420 -27.90 -0.71 -5.47
N PRO A 421 -28.98 0.10 -5.56
CA PRO A 421 -28.88 1.51 -5.94
C PRO A 421 -27.98 2.37 -5.04
N ASP A 422 -27.89 2.03 -3.76
CA ASP A 422 -27.08 2.71 -2.74
C ASP A 422 -25.69 2.06 -2.53
N LEU A 423 -25.27 1.17 -3.43
CA LEU A 423 -23.98 0.49 -3.37
C LEU A 423 -22.84 1.52 -3.30
N GLU A 424 -22.09 1.48 -2.19
CA GLU A 424 -20.85 2.21 -2.01
C GLU A 424 -19.79 1.60 -2.92
N ILE A 425 -19.18 2.41 -3.79
CA ILE A 425 -18.15 1.92 -4.73
C ILE A 425 -16.93 2.82 -4.61
N GLY A 426 -15.82 2.26 -4.17
CA GLY A 426 -14.53 2.92 -4.07
C GLY A 426 -13.49 2.38 -5.03
N ILE A 427 -12.30 2.99 -5.00
CA ILE A 427 -11.07 2.49 -5.60
C ILE A 427 -9.95 2.58 -4.58
N CYS A 428 -9.09 1.57 -4.56
CA CYS A 428 -7.85 1.55 -3.78
C CYS A 428 -6.65 1.22 -4.68
N GLY A 429 -5.44 1.49 -4.19
CA GLY A 429 -4.20 1.34 -4.96
C GLY A 429 -3.65 2.67 -5.47
N GLU A 430 -2.68 2.59 -6.39
CA GLU A 430 -1.90 3.75 -6.85
C GLU A 430 -2.76 4.76 -7.62
N HIS A 431 -3.67 4.28 -8.46
CA HIS A 431 -4.60 5.11 -9.23
C HIS A 431 -5.51 5.98 -8.34
N GLY A 432 -5.76 5.57 -7.09
CA GLY A 432 -6.54 6.36 -6.13
C GLY A 432 -5.86 7.67 -5.69
N GLY A 433 -4.56 7.83 -6.00
CA GLY A 433 -3.79 9.04 -5.74
C GLY A 433 -3.36 9.81 -7.00
N ASP A 434 -3.68 9.33 -8.21
CA ASP A 434 -3.37 10.00 -9.47
C ASP A 434 -4.51 10.96 -9.86
N PRO A 435 -4.25 12.28 -10.06
CA PRO A 435 -5.30 13.25 -10.35
C PRO A 435 -6.16 12.92 -11.58
N SER A 436 -5.57 12.38 -12.64
CA SER A 436 -6.32 12.07 -13.86
C SER A 436 -7.23 10.85 -13.67
N SER A 437 -6.75 9.85 -12.93
CA SER A 437 -7.53 8.67 -12.54
C SER A 437 -8.66 9.02 -11.58
N ILE A 438 -8.43 9.95 -10.65
CA ILE A 438 -9.47 10.48 -9.74
C ILE A 438 -10.55 11.23 -10.53
N HIS A 439 -10.17 12.00 -11.54
CA HIS A 439 -11.12 12.66 -12.44
C HIS A 439 -12.00 11.63 -13.16
N PHE A 440 -11.40 10.57 -13.70
CA PHE A 440 -12.15 9.46 -14.29
C PHE A 440 -13.09 8.78 -13.29
N CYS A 441 -12.61 8.48 -12.07
CA CYS A 441 -13.42 7.91 -11.00
C CYS A 441 -14.62 8.80 -10.63
N HIS A 442 -14.43 10.12 -10.61
CA HIS A 442 -15.51 11.08 -10.40
C HIS A 442 -16.56 10.97 -11.50
N LYS A 443 -16.12 10.94 -12.77
CA LYS A 443 -16.97 10.87 -13.96
C LYS A 443 -17.81 9.59 -14.02
N ILE A 444 -17.24 8.43 -13.69
CA ILE A 444 -18.00 7.17 -13.66
C ILE A 444 -18.84 7.01 -12.37
N GLY A 445 -18.81 8.00 -11.49
CA GLY A 445 -19.72 8.05 -10.35
C GLY A 445 -19.27 7.24 -9.13
N LEU A 446 -17.98 6.98 -8.92
CA LEU A 446 -17.52 6.36 -7.67
C LEU A 446 -17.98 7.16 -6.45
N THR A 447 -18.06 6.51 -5.30
CA THR A 447 -18.38 7.12 -4.01
C THR A 447 -17.14 7.72 -3.36
N TYR A 448 -16.00 7.04 -3.42
CA TYR A 448 -14.74 7.52 -2.86
C TYR A 448 -13.51 7.05 -3.64
N VAL A 449 -12.37 7.70 -3.41
CA VAL A 449 -11.04 7.22 -3.79
C VAL A 449 -10.22 6.99 -2.52
N SER A 450 -9.30 6.02 -2.55
CA SER A 450 -8.43 5.70 -1.41
C SER A 450 -6.96 5.75 -1.83
N ALA A 451 -6.23 6.72 -1.29
CA ALA A 451 -4.83 7.01 -1.65
C ALA A 451 -3.87 6.69 -0.49
N SER A 452 -2.57 6.63 -0.73
CA SER A 452 -1.59 6.59 0.37
C SER A 452 -1.72 7.84 1.28
N PRO A 453 -1.34 7.79 2.57
CA PRO A 453 -1.59 8.87 3.52
C PRO A 453 -1.07 10.23 3.04
N MET A 454 0.13 10.25 2.44
CA MET A 454 0.76 11.47 1.90
C MET A 454 0.09 12.00 0.63
N ARG A 455 -0.66 11.15 -0.10
CA ARG A 455 -1.41 11.54 -1.29
C ARG A 455 -2.84 11.98 -1.00
N VAL A 456 -3.32 11.87 0.26
CA VAL A 456 -4.67 12.34 0.65
C VAL A 456 -4.91 13.81 0.27
N PRO A 457 -3.99 14.76 0.53
CA PRO A 457 -4.18 16.16 0.10
C PRO A 457 -4.32 16.31 -1.41
N ILE A 458 -3.50 15.60 -2.18
CA ILE A 458 -3.54 15.61 -3.65
C ILE A 458 -4.89 15.06 -4.13
N ALA A 459 -5.34 13.96 -3.54
CA ALA A 459 -6.60 13.33 -3.90
C ALA A 459 -7.81 14.23 -3.59
N ARG A 460 -7.80 14.94 -2.45
CA ARG A 460 -8.82 15.94 -2.10
C ARG A 460 -8.88 17.07 -3.12
N LEU A 461 -7.73 17.62 -3.50
CA LEU A 461 -7.66 18.70 -4.49
C LEU A 461 -8.09 18.23 -5.88
N ALA A 462 -7.63 17.05 -6.32
CA ALA A 462 -8.01 16.47 -7.60
C ALA A 462 -9.51 16.16 -7.68
N ALA A 463 -10.10 15.63 -6.61
CA ALA A 463 -11.55 15.41 -6.51
C ALA A 463 -12.34 16.72 -6.58
N ALA A 464 -11.84 17.77 -5.92
CA ALA A 464 -12.44 19.11 -5.98
C ALA A 464 -12.35 19.70 -7.39
N HIS A 465 -11.20 19.59 -8.06
CA HIS A 465 -11.03 20.01 -9.45
C HIS A 465 -11.98 19.28 -10.40
N ALA A 466 -12.14 17.96 -10.24
CA ALA A 466 -13.08 17.18 -11.05
C ALA A 466 -14.52 17.67 -10.88
N ALA A 467 -14.95 17.91 -9.63
CA ALA A 467 -16.29 18.44 -9.35
C ALA A 467 -16.47 19.89 -9.80
N ALA A 468 -15.45 20.74 -9.66
CA ALA A 468 -15.48 22.12 -10.11
C ALA A 468 -15.58 22.23 -11.63
N TYR A 469 -14.85 21.37 -12.35
CA TYR A 469 -14.92 21.26 -13.81
C TYR A 469 -16.32 20.85 -14.28
N GLU A 470 -16.90 19.82 -13.67
CA GLU A 470 -18.28 19.38 -13.97
C GLU A 470 -19.32 20.49 -13.72
N LYS A 471 -19.11 21.33 -12.70
CA LYS A 471 -19.96 22.48 -12.37
C LYS A 471 -19.68 23.73 -13.23
N GLY A 472 -18.69 23.70 -14.13
CA GLY A 472 -18.29 24.85 -14.96
C GLY A 472 -17.62 25.99 -14.19
N ILE A 473 -17.12 25.73 -12.97
CA ILE A 473 -16.43 26.72 -12.12
C ILE A 473 -14.99 26.94 -12.60
N LEU A 474 -14.34 25.88 -13.09
CA LEU A 474 -12.97 25.91 -13.62
C LEU A 474 -12.94 25.50 -15.11
N PRO A 475 -12.05 26.10 -15.92
CA PRO A 475 -11.81 25.65 -17.29
C PRO A 475 -11.18 24.23 -17.32
N SER A 476 -11.28 23.53 -18.46
CA SER A 476 -10.64 22.21 -18.62
C SER A 476 -9.14 22.32 -18.41
N VAL A 477 -8.61 21.55 -17.45
CA VAL A 477 -7.17 21.43 -17.16
C VAL A 477 -6.60 20.07 -17.57
N TYR A 478 -7.42 19.19 -18.13
CA TYR A 478 -7.06 17.82 -18.54
C TYR A 478 -7.39 17.54 -20.00
#